data_AF-A0A5M6CVJ8-F1
#
_entry.id   AF-A0A5M6CVJ8-F1
#
_cell.length_a   1.000
_cell.length_b   1.000
_cell.length_c   1.000
_cell.angle_alpha   90.00
_cell.angle_beta   90.00
_cell.angle_gamma   90.00
#
_symmetry.space_group_name_H-M   'P 1'
#
loop_
_entity.id
_entity.type
_entity.pdbx_description
1 polymer ?
#
loop_
_entity_poly.entity_id
_entity_poly.type
_entity_poly.pdbx_seq_one_letter_code
_entity_poly.pdbx_strand_id
1 'polypeptide(L)'
;MKSTSILLTILLIISLPATAQYKTAIFNYERAYFDDGQPLPAENRFIISGETGANIDIVELKIYHSANTAKVPLYQNTWERRETSPVNTFTLPVNQPLRGNEAYTFVLNYYTKISVEQQRQLLGQLDAALGAYLDQSFRVERSSIDMQHPRTMRTDLNAIAQQGLSFYRNRINYSFAGFSDLVYQKLEQLGELKLRKARFNIFAKNDENTKSVQLRYAQEQIAALKMMVSKEVAQFAGVQLYALTDSKKVSDYTTEKTKNALAINVGYGGVYYAGTFDNFSSDTAPYAGISIPFGKAPFASPFWARTSISTGVFLQNMKFGTGRVATGPLVQRPFFLALGYRALPFIRLNAGATVLQDKQTSSTNPDINLDKLYIRPFVGLSMELNLWLNLNR
;
A
#
# COMPACT_ATOMS: atom_id res chain seq x y z
N MET A 1 -13.55 -33.98 -45.05
CA MET A 1 -12.19 -33.90 -44.46
C MET A 1 -11.81 -32.53 -43.86
N LYS A 2 -12.36 -31.40 -44.34
CA LYS A 2 -12.06 -30.07 -43.76
C LYS A 2 -12.74 -29.80 -42.41
N SER A 3 -13.97 -30.28 -42.16
CA SER A 3 -14.67 -30.02 -40.89
C SER A 3 -14.12 -30.82 -39.70
N THR A 4 -13.68 -32.06 -39.92
CA THR A 4 -13.05 -32.90 -38.89
C THR A 4 -11.70 -32.35 -38.44
N SER A 5 -10.94 -31.73 -39.35
CA SER A 5 -9.67 -31.10 -39.02
C SER A 5 -9.85 -29.83 -38.18
N ILE A 6 -10.91 -29.05 -38.42
CA ILE A 6 -11.24 -27.84 -37.63
C ILE A 6 -11.72 -28.22 -36.23
N LEU A 7 -12.53 -29.28 -36.11
CA LEU A 7 -13.02 -29.77 -34.82
C LEU A 7 -11.88 -30.28 -33.93
N LEU A 8 -10.90 -30.98 -34.51
CA LEU A 8 -9.72 -31.48 -33.79
C LEU A 8 -8.84 -30.33 -33.27
N THR A 9 -8.66 -29.27 -34.06
CA THR A 9 -7.91 -28.07 -33.66
C THR A 9 -8.61 -27.29 -32.54
N ILE A 10 -9.94 -27.20 -32.58
CA ILE A 10 -10.72 -26.56 -31.51
C ILE A 10 -10.65 -27.39 -30.22
N LEU A 11 -10.71 -28.72 -30.32
CA LEU A 11 -10.60 -29.62 -29.17
C LEU A 11 -9.21 -29.57 -28.51
N LEU A 12 -8.15 -29.34 -29.29
CA LEU A 12 -6.77 -29.19 -28.81
C LEU A 12 -6.51 -27.83 -28.12
N ILE A 13 -7.27 -26.79 -28.47
CA ILE A 13 -7.17 -25.46 -27.83
C ILE A 13 -7.90 -25.44 -26.48
N ILE A 14 -8.95 -26.26 -26.33
CA ILE A 14 -9.75 -26.36 -25.09
C ILE A 14 -9.04 -27.21 -24.01
N SER A 15 -8.11 -28.10 -24.39
CA SER A 15 -7.39 -28.97 -23.45
C SER A 15 -6.17 -28.35 -22.78
N LEU A 16 -5.91 -27.05 -22.97
CA LEU A 16 -4.88 -26.34 -22.22
C LEU A 16 -5.35 -26.19 -20.75
N PRO A 17 -4.70 -26.85 -19.78
CA PRO A 17 -5.10 -26.70 -18.39
C PRO A 17 -4.83 -25.26 -17.97
N ALA A 18 -5.90 -24.53 -17.65
CA ALA A 18 -5.81 -23.23 -17.00
C ALA A 18 -5.36 -23.43 -15.55
N THR A 19 -4.06 -23.62 -15.32
CA THR A 19 -3.47 -23.62 -13.98
C THR A 19 -3.37 -22.18 -13.47
N ALA A 20 -4.48 -21.64 -12.99
CA ALA A 20 -4.50 -20.42 -12.17
C ALA A 20 -4.36 -20.79 -10.68
N GLN A 21 -3.43 -21.70 -10.35
CA GLN A 21 -3.15 -22.03 -8.96
C GLN A 21 -2.23 -20.95 -8.40
N TYR A 22 -2.70 -20.27 -7.35
CA TYR A 22 -1.86 -19.35 -6.59
C TYR A 22 -0.66 -20.12 -6.02
N LYS A 23 0.54 -19.54 -6.11
CA LYS A 23 1.71 -20.09 -5.40
C LYS A 23 1.40 -20.09 -3.91
N THR A 24 1.71 -21.18 -3.22
CA THR A 24 1.57 -21.29 -1.77
C THR A 24 2.95 -21.32 -1.14
N ALA A 25 3.19 -20.43 -0.18
CA ALA A 25 4.36 -20.43 0.67
C ALA A 25 4.02 -21.09 2.01
N ILE A 26 4.79 -22.09 2.40
CA ILE A 26 4.60 -22.87 3.62
C ILE A 26 5.48 -22.27 4.72
N PHE A 27 4.85 -21.68 5.72
CA PHE A 27 5.51 -21.14 6.90
C PHE A 27 5.83 -22.27 7.90
N ASN A 28 7.11 -22.41 8.23
CA ASN A 28 7.57 -23.31 9.28
C ASN A 28 7.63 -22.54 10.62
N TYR A 29 6.74 -22.90 11.55
CA TYR A 29 6.61 -22.23 12.84
C TYR A 29 7.86 -22.35 13.73
N GLU A 30 8.48 -23.53 13.76
CA GLU A 30 9.64 -23.83 14.61
C GLU A 30 10.90 -23.10 14.12
N ARG A 31 11.10 -23.06 12.80
CA ARG A 31 12.32 -22.53 12.20
C ARG A 31 12.18 -21.07 11.72
N ALA A 32 10.97 -20.52 11.77
CA ALA A 32 10.65 -19.15 11.37
C ALA A 32 11.15 -18.78 9.96
N TYR A 33 10.86 -19.63 8.98
CA TYR A 33 11.10 -19.37 7.55
C TYR A 33 9.96 -19.88 6.68
N PHE A 34 9.96 -19.53 5.40
CA PHE A 34 9.03 -20.06 4.40
C PHE A 34 9.73 -21.12 3.53
N ASP A 35 9.02 -22.13 3.05
CA ASP A 35 9.47 -23.03 1.97
C ASP A 35 10.93 -23.53 2.08
N ASP A 36 11.40 -23.89 3.28
CA ASP A 36 12.79 -24.32 3.52
C ASP A 36 13.87 -23.32 3.08
N GLY A 37 13.58 -22.03 3.20
CA GLY A 37 14.50 -20.94 2.87
C GLY A 37 14.44 -20.50 1.40
N GLN A 38 13.48 -21.02 0.61
CA GLN A 38 13.30 -20.60 -0.77
C GLN A 38 12.72 -19.18 -0.87
N PRO A 39 13.12 -18.38 -1.88
CA PRO A 39 12.59 -17.03 -2.07
C PRO A 39 11.08 -17.00 -2.28
N LEU A 40 10.42 -15.97 -1.74
CA LEU A 40 8.97 -15.81 -1.87
C LEU A 40 8.53 -15.41 -3.28
N PRO A 41 7.29 -15.77 -3.69
CA PRO A 41 6.72 -15.33 -4.95
C PRO A 41 6.81 -13.81 -5.16
N ALA A 42 7.42 -13.40 -6.28
CA ALA A 42 7.48 -12.01 -6.67
C ALA A 42 6.38 -11.68 -7.70
N GLU A 43 5.91 -10.43 -7.67
CA GLU A 43 5.03 -9.81 -8.68
C GLU A 43 3.67 -10.48 -8.89
N ASN A 44 3.31 -11.41 -8.00
CA ASN A 44 2.08 -12.18 -8.05
C ASN A 44 1.44 -12.25 -6.66
N ARG A 45 0.13 -12.50 -6.63
CA ARG A 45 -0.57 -12.88 -5.41
C ARG A 45 -0.20 -14.31 -5.06
N PHE A 46 -0.10 -14.60 -3.77
CA PHE A 46 0.26 -15.92 -3.26
C PHE A 46 -0.51 -16.21 -1.98
N ILE A 47 -0.45 -17.44 -1.51
CA ILE A 47 -1.09 -17.88 -0.28
C ILE A 47 0.02 -18.22 0.70
N ILE A 48 -0.11 -17.84 1.96
CA ILE A 48 0.71 -18.35 3.05
C ILE A 48 -0.09 -19.41 3.77
N SER A 49 0.52 -20.58 4.00
CA SER A 49 -0.06 -21.64 4.81
C SER A 49 0.91 -22.01 5.93
N GLY A 50 0.41 -22.51 7.04
CA GLY A 50 1.29 -22.96 8.13
C GLY A 50 0.52 -23.62 9.25
N GLU A 51 1.26 -24.10 10.24
CA GLU A 51 0.70 -24.77 11.40
C GLU A 51 0.17 -23.77 12.43
N THR A 52 -0.87 -24.18 13.16
CA THR A 52 -1.42 -23.47 14.31
C THR A 52 -1.59 -24.43 15.47
N GLY A 53 -1.41 -23.94 16.71
CA GLY A 53 -1.81 -24.70 17.88
C GLY A 53 -3.33 -24.90 17.95
N ALA A 54 -3.79 -25.93 18.65
CA ALA A 54 -5.22 -26.25 18.78
C ALA A 54 -6.07 -25.10 19.35
N ASN A 55 -5.46 -24.27 20.21
CA ASN A 55 -6.12 -23.17 20.90
C ASN A 55 -5.99 -21.82 20.17
N ILE A 56 -5.33 -21.78 19.00
CA ILE A 56 -5.19 -20.57 18.20
C ILE A 56 -6.42 -20.39 17.33
N ASP A 57 -7.14 -19.29 17.53
CA ASP A 57 -8.35 -18.97 16.79
C ASP A 57 -8.14 -17.87 15.75
N ILE A 58 -7.10 -17.05 15.91
CA ILE A 58 -6.79 -15.96 14.99
C ILE A 58 -5.28 -15.96 14.69
N VAL A 59 -4.94 -15.83 13.41
CA VAL A 59 -3.57 -15.58 12.95
C VAL A 59 -3.57 -14.28 12.15
N GLU A 60 -2.82 -13.28 12.61
CA GLU A 60 -2.64 -12.00 11.91
C GLU A 60 -1.27 -11.98 11.25
N LEU A 61 -1.26 -11.71 9.95
CA LEU A 61 -0.06 -11.52 9.15
C LEU A 61 0.16 -10.03 8.91
N LYS A 62 1.38 -9.56 9.18
CA LYS A 62 1.84 -8.21 8.82
C LYS A 62 3.11 -8.31 8.00
N ILE A 63 3.16 -7.58 6.88
CA ILE A 63 4.30 -7.54 5.97
C ILE A 63 4.89 -6.13 6.00
N TYR A 64 6.21 -6.03 6.10
CA TYR A 64 6.96 -4.76 6.15
C TYR A 64 8.06 -4.76 5.08
N HIS A 65 8.32 -3.57 4.51
CA HIS A 65 9.43 -3.35 3.56
C HIS A 65 10.82 -3.33 4.22
N SER A 66 10.91 -3.36 5.55
CA SER A 66 12.17 -3.28 6.29
C SER A 66 12.10 -4.10 7.58
N ALA A 67 13.26 -4.48 8.11
CA ALA A 67 13.39 -5.09 9.44
C ALA A 67 12.77 -4.26 10.58
N ASN A 68 12.63 -2.94 10.40
CA ASN A 68 11.95 -2.06 11.34
C ASN A 68 10.43 -2.19 11.22
N THR A 69 9.81 -2.76 12.26
CA THR A 69 8.37 -3.01 12.37
C THR A 69 7.61 -1.90 13.09
N ALA A 70 8.25 -0.79 13.46
CA ALA A 70 7.60 0.37 14.08
C ALA A 70 6.78 1.21 13.08
N LYS A 71 7.04 1.04 11.78
CA LYS A 71 6.28 1.71 10.71
C LYS A 71 4.97 0.99 10.45
N VAL A 72 4.05 1.63 9.71
CA VAL A 72 2.82 0.98 9.24
C VAL A 72 3.19 -0.20 8.32
N PRO A 73 2.55 -1.38 8.47
CA PRO A 73 2.79 -2.51 7.58
C PRO A 73 2.38 -2.18 6.14
N LEU A 74 3.12 -2.71 5.18
CA LEU A 74 2.78 -2.67 3.75
C LEU A 74 1.46 -3.39 3.48
N TYR A 75 1.26 -4.52 4.17
CA TYR A 75 0.09 -5.36 4.01
C TYR A 75 -0.25 -6.02 5.34
N GLN A 76 -1.54 -6.14 5.62
CA GLN A 76 -2.07 -6.85 6.78
C GLN A 76 -3.24 -7.71 6.34
N ASN A 77 -3.29 -8.95 6.85
CA ASN A 77 -4.44 -9.83 6.68
C ASN A 77 -4.60 -10.71 7.93
N THR A 78 -5.80 -11.22 8.15
CA THR A 78 -6.15 -12.02 9.32
C THR A 78 -6.88 -13.28 8.89
N TRP A 79 -6.47 -14.42 9.45
CA TRP A 79 -7.17 -15.69 9.34
C TRP A 79 -7.88 -15.96 10.65
N GLU A 80 -9.11 -16.40 10.53
CA GLU A 80 -9.95 -16.78 11.66
C GLU A 80 -10.36 -18.24 11.49
N ARG A 81 -10.18 -19.01 12.56
CA ARG A 81 -10.58 -20.41 12.59
C ARG A 81 -12.09 -20.51 12.43
N ARG A 82 -12.52 -21.24 11.40
CA ARG A 82 -13.93 -21.66 11.22
C ARG A 82 -14.09 -23.09 11.72
N GLU A 83 -15.30 -23.46 12.09
CA GLU A 83 -15.61 -24.84 12.52
C GLU A 83 -15.25 -25.90 11.46
N THR A 84 -15.29 -25.52 10.18
CA THR A 84 -14.95 -26.38 9.05
C THR A 84 -13.47 -26.34 8.64
N SER A 85 -12.65 -25.53 9.31
CA SER A 85 -11.21 -25.43 8.98
C SER A 85 -10.47 -26.68 9.45
N PRO A 86 -9.45 -27.15 8.71
CA PRO A 86 -8.63 -28.26 9.16
C PRO A 86 -8.01 -27.95 10.51
N VAL A 87 -8.00 -28.95 11.39
CA VAL A 87 -7.43 -28.83 12.72
C VAL A 87 -5.94 -28.52 12.58
N ASN A 88 -5.50 -27.42 13.19
CA ASN A 88 -4.09 -27.02 13.32
C ASN A 88 -3.41 -26.44 12.07
N THR A 89 -4.15 -25.93 11.09
CA THR A 89 -3.54 -25.21 9.96
C THR A 89 -4.24 -23.90 9.68
N PHE A 90 -3.48 -22.89 9.25
CA PHE A 90 -4.02 -21.64 8.72
C PHE A 90 -3.68 -21.49 7.24
N THR A 91 -4.53 -20.75 6.52
CA THR A 91 -4.33 -20.38 5.12
C THR A 91 -4.72 -18.93 4.94
N LEU A 92 -3.74 -18.10 4.57
CA LEU A 92 -3.82 -16.65 4.44
C LEU A 92 -3.50 -16.21 3.02
N PRO A 93 -4.45 -15.67 2.25
CA PRO A 93 -4.14 -15.08 0.97
C PRO A 93 -3.35 -13.77 1.15
N VAL A 94 -2.29 -13.60 0.38
CA VAL A 94 -1.52 -12.36 0.27
C VAL A 94 -1.88 -11.70 -1.05
N ASN A 95 -2.82 -10.75 -0.97
CA ASN A 95 -3.36 -10.08 -2.15
C ASN A 95 -2.47 -8.94 -2.68
N GLN A 96 -1.49 -8.51 -1.88
CA GLN A 96 -0.50 -7.51 -2.25
C GLN A 96 0.71 -8.18 -2.92
N PRO A 97 0.96 -7.96 -4.22
CA PRO A 97 2.16 -8.46 -4.86
C PRO A 97 3.41 -7.86 -4.22
N LEU A 98 4.46 -8.67 -4.04
CA LEU A 98 5.75 -8.22 -3.55
C LEU A 98 6.68 -7.89 -4.71
N ARG A 99 7.53 -6.88 -4.58
CA ARG A 99 8.51 -6.56 -5.63
C ARG A 99 9.58 -7.65 -5.65
N GLY A 100 10.02 -8.03 -6.84
CA GLY A 100 11.13 -8.97 -7.00
C GLY A 100 12.48 -8.33 -6.67
N ASN A 101 13.45 -9.16 -6.31
CA ASN A 101 14.79 -8.73 -5.88
C ASN A 101 14.79 -7.84 -4.61
N GLU A 102 13.76 -7.92 -3.79
CA GLU A 102 13.66 -7.18 -2.52
C GLU A 102 13.53 -8.14 -1.34
N ALA A 103 13.76 -7.63 -0.13
CA ALA A 103 13.59 -8.36 1.11
C ALA A 103 12.43 -7.75 1.92
N TYR A 104 11.65 -8.62 2.57
CA TYR A 104 10.49 -8.22 3.35
C TYR A 104 10.53 -8.86 4.73
N THR A 105 10.00 -8.17 5.73
CA THR A 105 9.84 -8.70 7.08
C THR A 105 8.40 -9.10 7.31
N PHE A 106 8.19 -10.32 7.79
CA PHE A 106 6.88 -10.88 8.09
C PHE A 106 6.74 -11.03 9.60
N VAL A 107 5.60 -10.62 10.12
CA VAL A 107 5.23 -10.82 11.53
C VAL A 107 3.92 -11.60 11.55
N LEU A 108 3.96 -12.79 12.11
CA LEU A 108 2.80 -13.65 12.34
C LEU A 108 2.44 -13.60 13.82
N ASN A 109 1.27 -13.08 14.14
CA ASN A 109 0.75 -12.96 15.49
C ASN A 109 -0.35 -14.01 15.69
N TYR A 110 -0.22 -14.81 16.75
CA TYR A 110 -1.13 -15.89 17.10
C TYR A 110 -1.96 -15.49 18.31
N TYR A 111 -3.28 -15.56 18.19
CA TYR A 111 -4.18 -15.18 19.27
C TYR A 111 -5.05 -16.35 19.74
N THR A 112 -5.18 -16.47 21.06
CA THR A 112 -6.02 -17.44 21.74
C THR A 112 -7.23 -16.76 22.36
N LYS A 113 -8.33 -17.49 22.48
CA LYS A 113 -9.53 -17.00 23.15
C LYS A 113 -9.24 -16.75 24.63
N ILE A 114 -9.53 -15.54 25.12
CA ILE A 114 -9.43 -15.27 26.56
C ILE A 114 -10.69 -15.74 27.30
N SER A 115 -10.51 -16.15 28.55
CA SER A 115 -11.63 -16.48 29.43
C SER A 115 -12.42 -15.24 29.85
N VAL A 116 -13.65 -15.44 30.29
CA VAL A 116 -14.49 -14.35 30.83
C VAL A 116 -13.82 -13.68 32.02
N GLU A 117 -13.11 -14.42 32.86
CA GLU A 117 -12.40 -13.85 34.01
C GLU A 117 -11.18 -13.02 33.59
N GLN A 118 -10.40 -13.48 32.60
CA GLN A 118 -9.30 -12.70 32.03
C GLN A 118 -9.81 -11.40 31.40
N GLN A 119 -10.96 -11.45 30.74
CA GLN A 119 -11.60 -10.28 30.15
C GLN A 119 -12.08 -9.29 31.21
N ARG A 120 -12.69 -9.77 32.30
CA ARG A 120 -13.05 -8.91 33.46
C ARG A 120 -11.82 -8.28 34.10
N GLN A 121 -10.73 -9.05 34.24
CA GLN A 121 -9.47 -8.53 34.79
C GLN A 121 -8.89 -7.43 33.90
N LEU A 122 -8.85 -7.63 32.57
CA LEU A 122 -8.42 -6.60 31.62
C LEU A 122 -9.25 -5.33 31.76
N LEU A 123 -10.58 -5.46 31.82
CA LEU A 123 -11.49 -4.33 32.01
C LEU A 123 -11.23 -3.62 33.33
N GLY A 124 -11.07 -4.35 34.44
CA GLY A 124 -10.74 -3.76 35.73
C GLY A 124 -9.40 -3.02 35.73
N GLN A 125 -8.39 -3.53 35.02
CA GLN A 125 -7.10 -2.86 34.85
C GLN A 125 -7.21 -1.58 34.02
N LEU A 126 -7.97 -1.61 32.92
CA LEU A 126 -8.23 -0.44 32.09
C LEU A 126 -9.01 0.62 32.87
N ASP A 127 -10.07 0.23 33.57
CA ASP A 127 -10.89 1.13 34.40
C ASP A 127 -10.06 1.78 35.51
N ALA A 128 -9.17 1.00 36.16
CA ALA A 128 -8.26 1.54 37.17
C ALA A 128 -7.26 2.54 36.57
N ALA A 129 -6.66 2.22 35.42
CA ALA A 129 -5.70 3.10 34.75
C ALA A 129 -6.34 4.41 34.27
N LEU A 130 -7.52 4.33 33.63
CA LEU A 130 -8.28 5.49 33.18
C LEU A 130 -8.79 6.31 34.36
N GLY A 131 -9.28 5.65 35.41
CA GLY A 131 -9.72 6.29 36.64
C GLY A 131 -8.60 7.05 37.34
N ALA A 132 -7.42 6.44 37.47
CA ALA A 132 -6.23 7.07 38.06
C ALA A 132 -5.75 8.28 37.25
N TYR A 133 -5.73 8.17 35.91
CA TYR A 133 -5.42 9.31 35.05
C TYR A 133 -6.39 10.47 35.27
N LEU A 134 -7.70 10.19 35.32
CA LEU A 134 -8.71 11.21 35.58
C LEU A 134 -8.52 11.83 36.96
N ASP A 135 -8.30 11.04 38.02
CA ASP A 135 -8.05 11.56 39.37
C ASP A 135 -6.84 12.49 39.44
N GLN A 136 -5.78 12.16 38.73
CA GLN A 136 -4.57 12.99 38.68
C GLN A 136 -4.75 14.26 37.84
N SER A 137 -5.65 14.21 36.86
CA SER A 137 -5.85 15.30 35.90
C SER A 137 -6.77 16.41 36.39
N PHE A 138 -7.51 16.19 37.48
CA PHE A 138 -8.40 17.19 38.08
C PHE A 138 -7.85 17.72 39.41
N ARG A 139 -7.85 19.04 39.57
CA ARG A 139 -7.63 19.73 40.85
C ARG A 139 -8.87 20.56 41.16
N VAL A 140 -9.54 20.24 42.26
CA VAL A 140 -10.73 20.98 42.69
C VAL A 140 -10.30 22.23 43.45
N GLU A 141 -10.53 23.40 42.87
CA GLU A 141 -10.31 24.69 43.52
C GLU A 141 -11.58 25.21 44.21
N ARG A 142 -11.51 26.40 44.83
CA ARG A 142 -12.65 27.00 45.55
C ARG A 142 -13.83 27.38 44.64
N SER A 143 -13.58 27.68 43.35
CA SER A 143 -14.60 28.22 42.44
C SER A 143 -14.76 27.45 41.13
N SER A 144 -13.80 26.61 40.80
CA SER A 144 -13.62 25.97 39.50
C SER A 144 -12.89 24.64 39.68
N ILE A 145 -12.94 23.81 38.64
CA ILE A 145 -12.09 22.64 38.52
C ILE A 145 -10.92 23.04 37.61
N ASP A 146 -9.70 22.97 38.12
CA ASP A 146 -8.48 23.11 37.32
C ASP A 146 -8.16 21.75 36.69
N MET A 147 -7.91 21.76 35.39
CA MET A 147 -7.69 20.56 34.60
C MET A 147 -6.95 20.88 33.30
N GLN A 148 -6.36 19.85 32.70
CA GLN A 148 -5.80 19.98 31.36
C GLN A 148 -6.89 20.26 30.32
N HIS A 149 -6.46 20.73 29.14
CA HIS A 149 -7.40 21.03 28.07
C HIS A 149 -8.17 19.75 27.65
N PRO A 150 -9.52 19.81 27.46
CA PRO A 150 -10.35 18.64 27.13
C PRO A 150 -9.83 17.78 25.97
N ARG A 151 -9.25 18.42 24.95
CA ARG A 151 -8.68 17.72 23.79
C ARG A 151 -7.47 16.87 24.18
N THR A 152 -6.58 17.39 25.02
CA THR A 152 -5.41 16.68 25.52
C THR A 152 -5.86 15.49 26.37
N MET A 153 -6.81 15.71 27.29
CA MET A 153 -7.34 14.65 28.13
C MET A 153 -7.95 13.51 27.32
N ARG A 154 -8.74 13.81 26.28
CA ARG A 154 -9.27 12.79 25.38
C ARG A 154 -8.17 12.01 24.66
N THR A 155 -7.14 12.70 24.18
CA THR A 155 -6.00 12.06 23.50
C THR A 155 -5.26 11.11 24.44
N ASP A 156 -5.01 11.51 25.68
CA ASP A 156 -4.33 10.68 26.68
C ASP A 156 -5.19 9.47 27.08
N LEU A 157 -6.49 9.68 27.31
CA LEU A 157 -7.43 8.59 27.55
C LEU A 157 -7.41 7.59 26.38
N ASN A 158 -7.48 8.08 25.14
CA ASN A 158 -7.38 7.24 23.95
C ASN A 158 -6.07 6.44 23.94
N ALA A 159 -4.94 7.06 24.26
CA ALA A 159 -3.64 6.40 24.30
C ALA A 159 -3.61 5.29 25.35
N ILE A 160 -4.13 5.53 26.55
CA ILE A 160 -4.22 4.51 27.63
C ILE A 160 -5.05 3.31 27.17
N ALA A 161 -6.24 3.56 26.63
CA ALA A 161 -7.13 2.49 26.16
C ALA A 161 -6.52 1.71 24.98
N GLN A 162 -5.96 2.40 23.99
CA GLN A 162 -5.32 1.78 22.83
C GLN A 162 -4.10 0.96 23.23
N GLN A 163 -3.29 1.45 24.17
CA GLN A 163 -2.13 0.72 24.68
C GLN A 163 -2.54 -0.54 25.43
N GLY A 164 -3.53 -0.45 26.32
CA GLY A 164 -4.02 -1.61 27.06
C GLY A 164 -4.72 -2.66 26.18
N LEU A 165 -5.32 -2.24 25.06
CA LEU A 165 -5.97 -3.13 24.09
C LEU A 165 -5.05 -3.62 22.96
N SER A 166 -3.79 -3.16 22.92
CA SER A 166 -2.87 -3.39 21.78
C SER A 166 -2.62 -4.88 21.48
N PHE A 167 -2.60 -5.73 22.51
CA PHE A 167 -2.39 -7.17 22.44
C PHE A 167 -3.68 -7.98 22.22
N TYR A 168 -4.83 -7.30 22.06
CA TYR A 168 -6.12 -7.95 21.93
C TYR A 168 -6.73 -7.74 20.55
N ARG A 169 -7.45 -8.76 20.06
CA ARG A 169 -8.21 -8.73 18.81
C ARG A 169 -9.60 -9.32 19.03
N ASN A 170 -10.50 -9.06 18.09
CA ASN A 170 -11.79 -9.74 17.99
C ASN A 170 -12.04 -10.19 16.54
N ARG A 171 -12.98 -11.12 16.36
CA ARG A 171 -13.34 -11.70 15.05
C ARG A 171 -14.17 -10.77 14.15
N ILE A 172 -14.74 -9.71 14.70
CA ILE A 172 -15.59 -8.79 13.94
C ILE A 172 -14.79 -7.60 13.39
N ASN A 173 -13.45 -7.63 13.51
CA ASN A 173 -12.55 -6.52 13.16
C ASN A 173 -12.97 -5.17 13.74
N TYR A 174 -13.63 -5.20 14.91
CA TYR A 174 -14.02 -4.00 15.63
C TYR A 174 -12.79 -3.48 16.37
N SER A 175 -12.36 -2.26 16.09
CA SER A 175 -11.23 -1.61 16.78
C SER A 175 -11.73 -0.47 17.64
N PHE A 176 -11.10 -0.24 18.80
CA PHE A 176 -11.40 0.90 19.63
C PHE A 176 -10.97 2.18 18.89
N ALA A 177 -11.94 2.90 18.33
CA ALA A 177 -11.71 4.11 17.55
C ALA A 177 -11.29 5.31 18.42
N GLY A 178 -11.41 5.19 19.74
CA GLY A 178 -11.26 6.28 20.70
C GLY A 178 -12.57 6.57 21.43
N PHE A 179 -12.47 7.36 22.48
CA PHE A 179 -13.61 7.89 23.22
C PHE A 179 -14.44 8.85 22.38
N SER A 180 -15.74 8.77 22.57
CA SER A 180 -16.73 9.52 21.80
C SER A 180 -16.69 11.03 22.05
N ASP A 181 -17.42 11.77 21.22
CA ASP A 181 -17.63 13.19 21.44
C ASP A 181 -18.47 13.48 22.70
N LEU A 182 -19.21 12.51 23.25
CA LEU A 182 -19.92 12.67 24.52
C LEU A 182 -18.93 12.79 25.69
N VAL A 183 -17.86 11.97 25.68
CA VAL A 183 -16.76 12.09 26.65
C VAL A 183 -16.07 13.44 26.51
N TYR A 184 -15.84 13.88 25.27
CA TYR A 184 -15.27 15.20 25.00
C TYR A 184 -16.15 16.35 25.54
N GLN A 185 -17.45 16.33 25.23
CA GLN A 185 -18.40 17.33 25.72
C GLN A 185 -18.49 17.32 27.25
N LYS A 186 -18.43 16.13 27.88
CA LYS A 186 -18.43 16.03 29.33
C LYS A 186 -17.16 16.64 29.95
N LEU A 187 -16.01 16.45 29.31
CA LEU A 187 -14.76 17.12 29.69
C LEU A 187 -14.89 18.65 29.54
N GLU A 188 -15.43 19.15 28.42
CA GLU A 188 -15.67 20.60 28.25
C GLU A 188 -16.58 21.17 29.35
N GLN A 189 -17.69 20.50 29.65
CA GLN A 189 -18.61 20.89 30.73
C GLN A 189 -17.93 20.94 32.10
N LEU A 190 -17.00 20.02 32.37
CA LEU A 190 -16.21 20.01 33.61
C LEU A 190 -15.23 21.18 33.67
N GLY A 191 -14.59 21.52 32.54
CA GLY A 191 -13.68 22.66 32.45
C GLY A 191 -14.39 24.01 32.64
N GLU A 192 -15.64 24.11 32.20
CA GLU A 192 -16.46 25.33 32.35
C GLU A 192 -17.26 25.38 33.67
N LEU A 193 -17.13 24.35 34.51
CA LEU A 193 -17.96 24.18 35.70
C LEU A 193 -17.66 25.26 36.76
N LYS A 194 -18.65 26.12 37.03
CA LYS A 194 -18.59 27.10 38.11
C LYS A 194 -19.18 26.53 39.40
N LEU A 195 -18.31 26.15 40.35
CA LEU A 195 -18.71 25.50 41.61
C LEU A 195 -19.58 26.39 42.51
N ARG A 196 -19.57 27.72 42.32
CA ARG A 196 -20.47 28.64 43.04
C ARG A 196 -21.96 28.33 42.83
N LYS A 197 -22.32 27.71 41.70
CA LYS A 197 -23.71 27.32 41.39
C LYS A 197 -24.12 25.97 42.00
N ALA A 198 -23.19 25.24 42.63
CA ALA A 198 -23.45 23.91 43.20
C ALA A 198 -24.55 23.90 44.28
N ARG A 199 -24.73 25.00 45.02
CA ARG A 199 -25.77 25.15 46.06
C ARG A 199 -27.21 24.99 45.53
N PHE A 200 -27.42 25.19 44.22
CA PHE A 200 -28.75 25.09 43.60
C PHE A 200 -29.00 23.70 42.97
N ASN A 201 -27.97 22.89 42.78
CA ASN A 201 -28.05 21.61 42.07
C ASN A 201 -27.99 20.39 43.01
N ILE A 202 -27.54 20.57 44.26
CA ILE A 202 -27.54 19.51 45.27
C ILE A 202 -28.48 19.91 46.40
N PHE A 203 -29.35 18.98 46.82
CA PHE A 203 -30.14 19.11 48.05
C PHE A 203 -29.20 19.22 49.26
N ALA A 204 -28.86 20.45 49.65
CA ALA A 204 -28.08 20.70 50.84
C ALA A 204 -28.92 20.30 52.06
N LYS A 205 -28.39 19.40 52.90
CA LYS A 205 -28.93 19.24 54.25
C LYS A 205 -28.63 20.52 55.01
N ASN A 206 -29.57 20.98 55.85
CA ASN A 206 -29.58 22.31 56.47
C ASN A 206 -28.35 22.70 57.32
N ASP A 207 -27.37 21.80 57.52
CA ASP A 207 -26.13 22.02 58.29
C ASP A 207 -24.82 21.82 57.49
N GLU A 208 -24.85 21.64 56.17
CA GLU A 208 -23.63 21.38 55.40
C GLU A 208 -22.85 22.66 55.04
N ASN A 209 -21.56 22.67 55.39
CA ASN A 209 -20.62 23.72 54.99
C ASN A 209 -20.58 23.88 53.46
N THR A 210 -20.60 25.11 52.97
CA THR A 210 -20.64 25.38 51.52
C THR A 210 -19.48 24.77 50.73
N LYS A 211 -18.29 24.69 51.36
CA LYS A 211 -17.12 24.07 50.75
C LYS A 211 -17.32 22.57 50.52
N SER A 212 -17.99 21.86 51.43
CA SER A 212 -18.25 20.42 51.27
C SER A 212 -19.29 20.17 50.17
N VAL A 213 -20.29 21.04 50.04
CA VAL A 213 -21.28 20.95 48.94
C VAL A 213 -20.63 21.15 47.56
N GLN A 214 -19.70 22.12 47.45
CA GLN A 214 -18.96 22.36 46.20
C GLN A 214 -18.04 21.21 45.82
N LEU A 215 -17.31 20.66 46.81
CA LEU A 215 -16.43 19.53 46.62
C LEU A 215 -17.21 18.27 46.22
N ARG A 216 -18.35 18.00 46.88
CA ARG A 216 -19.23 16.88 46.54
C ARG A 216 -19.75 16.99 45.11
N TYR A 217 -20.19 18.19 44.69
CA TYR A 217 -20.65 18.41 43.32
C TYR A 217 -19.55 18.14 42.29
N ALA A 218 -18.34 18.64 42.51
CA ALA A 218 -17.21 18.36 41.62
C ALA A 218 -16.93 16.85 41.53
N GLN A 219 -16.92 16.16 42.67
CA GLN A 219 -16.69 14.72 42.74
C GLN A 219 -17.78 13.91 42.02
N GLU A 220 -19.06 14.29 42.14
CA GLU A 220 -20.17 13.66 41.41
C GLU A 220 -20.00 13.80 39.89
N GLN A 221 -19.60 14.98 39.41
CA GLN A 221 -19.39 15.21 37.97
C GLN A 221 -18.17 14.43 37.43
N ILE A 222 -17.08 14.35 38.20
CA ILE A 222 -15.90 13.54 37.86
C ILE A 222 -16.25 12.04 37.88
N ALA A 223 -17.02 11.58 38.87
CA ALA A 223 -17.49 10.20 38.94
C ALA A 223 -18.38 9.83 37.74
N ALA A 224 -19.24 10.75 37.30
CA ALA A 224 -20.05 10.56 36.09
C ALA A 224 -19.18 10.42 34.83
N LEU A 225 -18.11 11.22 34.70
CA LEU A 225 -17.15 11.08 33.60
C LEU A 225 -16.44 9.72 33.65
N LYS A 226 -15.94 9.31 34.81
CA LYS A 226 -15.31 7.98 34.98
C LYS A 226 -16.24 6.85 34.56
N MET A 227 -17.51 6.92 34.96
CA MET A 227 -18.52 5.94 34.57
C MET A 227 -18.75 5.94 33.05
N MET A 228 -18.79 7.12 32.41
CA MET A 228 -18.94 7.22 30.95
C MET A 228 -17.76 6.57 30.21
N VAL A 229 -16.55 6.90 30.63
CA VAL A 229 -15.30 6.33 30.10
C VAL A 229 -15.28 4.80 30.26
N SER A 230 -15.56 4.30 31.46
CA SER A 230 -15.62 2.85 31.74
C SER A 230 -16.66 2.15 30.87
N LYS A 231 -17.86 2.75 30.69
CA LYS A 231 -18.91 2.18 29.84
C LYS A 231 -18.52 2.09 28.37
N GLU A 232 -17.83 3.10 27.82
CA GLU A 232 -17.38 3.06 26.43
C GLU A 232 -16.31 1.98 26.19
N VAL A 233 -15.38 1.81 27.14
CA VAL A 233 -14.39 0.72 27.08
C VAL A 233 -15.07 -0.63 27.25
N ALA A 234 -16.00 -0.76 28.19
CA ALA A 234 -16.76 -1.98 28.42
C ALA A 234 -17.61 -2.37 27.20
N GLN A 235 -18.16 -1.40 26.46
CA GLN A 235 -18.86 -1.67 25.20
C GLN A 235 -17.92 -2.26 24.16
N PHE A 236 -16.69 -1.74 24.04
CA PHE A 236 -15.68 -2.33 23.16
C PHE A 236 -15.31 -3.75 23.58
N ALA A 237 -15.04 -3.96 24.86
CA ALA A 237 -14.77 -5.28 25.41
C ALA A 237 -16.05 -6.10 25.64
N GLY A 238 -17.21 -5.71 25.10
CA GLY A 238 -18.43 -6.50 25.17
C GLY A 238 -18.40 -7.69 24.20
N VAL A 239 -17.46 -7.67 23.25
CA VAL A 239 -17.25 -8.76 22.28
C VAL A 239 -16.23 -9.77 22.81
N GLN A 240 -16.26 -10.99 22.26
CA GLN A 240 -15.23 -11.97 22.56
C GLN A 240 -13.86 -11.48 22.10
N LEU A 241 -12.95 -11.28 23.06
CA LEU A 241 -11.57 -10.91 22.80
C LEU A 241 -10.66 -12.13 22.69
N TYR A 242 -9.55 -11.94 21.99
CA TYR A 242 -8.47 -12.90 21.80
C TYR A 242 -7.16 -12.22 22.14
N ALA A 243 -6.34 -12.85 22.98
CA ALA A 243 -5.07 -12.30 23.43
C ALA A 243 -3.91 -12.84 22.59
N LEU A 244 -2.97 -11.96 22.27
CA LEU A 244 -1.71 -12.33 21.64
C LEU A 244 -0.98 -13.31 22.56
N THR A 245 -0.76 -14.53 22.07
CA THR A 245 -0.08 -15.59 22.81
C THR A 245 1.34 -15.80 22.29
N ASP A 246 1.53 -15.64 20.98
CA ASP A 246 2.85 -15.76 20.36
C ASP A 246 2.98 -14.85 19.14
N SER A 247 4.23 -14.48 18.83
CA SER A 247 4.59 -13.68 17.67
C SER A 247 5.87 -14.21 17.05
N LYS A 248 5.81 -14.58 15.77
CA LYS A 248 6.96 -15.01 14.99
C LYS A 248 7.34 -13.93 13.99
N LYS A 249 8.59 -13.47 14.06
CA LYS A 249 9.17 -12.50 13.14
C LYS A 249 10.14 -13.20 12.20
N VAL A 250 9.90 -13.09 10.90
CA VAL A 250 10.82 -13.50 9.84
C VAL A 250 11.37 -12.23 9.21
N SER A 251 12.63 -11.93 9.47
CA SER A 251 13.27 -10.71 8.97
C SER A 251 13.95 -10.91 7.63
N ASP A 252 13.90 -9.86 6.80
CA ASP A 252 14.66 -9.72 5.54
C ASP A 252 14.58 -10.94 4.62
N TYR A 253 13.37 -11.49 4.49
CA TYR A 253 13.11 -12.64 3.65
C TYR A 253 13.02 -12.24 2.17
N THR A 254 13.86 -12.84 1.33
CA THR A 254 14.03 -12.44 -0.08
C THR A 254 12.90 -12.92 -0.98
N THR A 255 12.54 -12.11 -1.97
CA THR A 255 11.64 -12.49 -3.06
C THR A 255 12.38 -13.08 -4.25
N GLU A 256 11.66 -13.82 -5.09
CA GLU A 256 12.16 -14.35 -6.36
C GLU A 256 12.84 -13.26 -7.19
N LYS A 257 13.96 -13.63 -7.83
CA LYS A 257 14.68 -12.71 -8.70
C LYS A 257 13.82 -12.41 -9.93
N THR A 258 13.53 -11.13 -10.14
CA THR A 258 12.85 -10.70 -11.37
C THR A 258 13.87 -10.16 -12.36
N LYS A 259 13.71 -10.53 -13.63
CA LYS A 259 14.61 -10.13 -14.69
C LYS A 259 14.45 -8.63 -14.95
N ASN A 260 15.51 -7.87 -14.75
CA ASN A 260 15.62 -6.52 -15.32
C ASN A 260 16.02 -6.69 -16.78
N ALA A 261 15.06 -6.55 -17.69
CA ALA A 261 15.32 -6.62 -19.12
C ALA A 261 15.45 -5.20 -19.69
N LEU A 262 16.44 -4.99 -20.55
CA LEU A 262 16.50 -3.82 -21.41
C LEU A 262 15.73 -4.16 -22.69
N ALA A 263 14.68 -3.40 -22.97
CA ALA A 263 13.90 -3.61 -24.16
C ALA A 263 14.55 -2.90 -25.35
N ILE A 264 14.92 -3.65 -26.38
CA ILE A 264 15.29 -3.08 -27.68
C ILE A 264 14.03 -2.99 -28.53
N ASN A 265 13.80 -1.82 -29.12
CA ASN A 265 12.76 -1.62 -30.11
C ASN A 265 13.38 -1.51 -31.50
N VAL A 266 12.77 -2.19 -32.46
CA VAL A 266 13.07 -2.02 -33.89
C VAL A 266 11.74 -1.85 -34.60
N GLY A 267 11.64 -0.81 -35.43
CA GLY A 267 10.37 -0.43 -36.00
C GLY A 267 10.49 0.39 -37.25
N TYR A 268 9.34 0.82 -37.73
CA TYR A 268 9.20 1.71 -38.87
C TYR A 268 8.31 2.87 -38.45
N GLY A 269 8.70 4.09 -38.79
CA GLY A 269 7.94 5.25 -38.37
C GLY A 269 8.11 6.44 -39.28
N GLY A 270 7.10 7.30 -39.25
CA GLY A 270 6.98 8.50 -40.04
C GLY A 270 7.28 9.74 -39.22
N VAL A 271 8.00 10.67 -39.84
CA VAL A 271 8.24 12.00 -39.29
C VAL A 271 7.48 13.00 -40.12
N TYR A 272 6.62 13.77 -39.46
CA TYR A 272 5.87 14.83 -40.10
C TYR A 272 6.78 16.03 -40.36
N TYR A 273 6.76 16.57 -41.58
CA TYR A 273 7.58 17.72 -41.93
C TYR A 273 6.79 19.02 -41.94
N ALA A 274 5.75 19.08 -42.78
CA ALA A 274 4.86 20.24 -42.96
C ALA A 274 3.63 19.83 -43.79
N GLY A 275 2.54 20.60 -43.73
CA GLY A 275 1.35 20.36 -44.55
C GLY A 275 0.02 20.46 -43.83
N THR A 276 -1.04 20.80 -44.55
CA THR A 276 -2.46 20.65 -44.15
C THR A 276 -3.01 19.28 -44.58
N PHE A 277 -4.26 18.95 -44.26
CA PHE A 277 -4.88 17.66 -44.62
C PHE A 277 -4.75 17.31 -46.12
N ASP A 278 -4.71 18.31 -47.00
CA ASP A 278 -4.64 18.13 -48.46
C ASP A 278 -3.21 18.06 -49.02
N ASN A 279 -2.20 18.54 -48.28
CA ASN A 279 -0.80 18.64 -48.72
C ASN A 279 0.16 18.15 -47.65
N PHE A 280 -0.03 16.91 -47.20
CA PHE A 280 0.75 16.28 -46.13
C PHE A 280 2.14 15.85 -46.61
N SER A 281 3.20 16.46 -46.07
CA SER A 281 4.59 16.05 -46.30
C SER A 281 5.13 15.28 -45.09
N SER A 282 5.48 14.02 -45.33
CA SER A 282 6.14 13.15 -44.36
C SER A 282 7.16 12.27 -45.05
N ASP A 283 8.13 11.79 -44.30
CA ASP A 283 9.00 10.70 -44.72
C ASP A 283 9.01 9.61 -43.67
N THR A 284 9.33 8.39 -44.08
CA THR A 284 9.31 7.22 -43.24
C THR A 284 10.63 6.47 -43.33
N ALA A 285 11.11 5.96 -42.20
CA ALA A 285 12.32 5.18 -42.17
C ALA A 285 12.28 4.13 -41.05
N PRO A 286 13.09 3.06 -41.17
CA PRO A 286 13.30 2.14 -40.08
C PRO A 286 14.07 2.82 -38.95
N TYR A 287 13.74 2.50 -37.70
CA TYR A 287 14.43 3.00 -36.51
C TYR A 287 14.74 1.85 -35.55
N ALA A 288 15.75 2.07 -34.71
CA ALA A 288 16.10 1.18 -33.62
C ALA A 288 16.44 1.99 -32.37
N GLY A 289 16.10 1.45 -31.20
CA GLY A 289 16.28 2.15 -29.94
C GLY A 289 16.08 1.25 -28.73
N ILE A 290 16.10 1.89 -27.57
CA ILE A 290 15.83 1.27 -26.27
C ILE A 290 14.50 1.80 -25.73
N SER A 291 13.80 0.96 -24.97
CA SER A 291 12.59 1.35 -24.26
C SER A 291 12.71 1.05 -22.77
N ILE A 292 12.22 1.97 -21.95
CA ILE A 292 12.17 1.84 -20.49
C ILE A 292 10.69 1.91 -20.10
N PRO A 293 10.09 0.83 -19.57
CA PRO A 293 8.69 0.83 -19.15
C PRO A 293 8.50 1.73 -17.92
N PHE A 294 7.37 2.44 -17.83
CA PHE A 294 7.08 3.29 -16.68
C PHE A 294 6.69 2.52 -15.41
N GLY A 295 6.20 1.29 -15.56
CA GLY A 295 5.86 0.45 -14.43
C GLY A 295 5.55 -0.98 -14.83
N LYS A 296 5.51 -1.87 -13.84
CA LYS A 296 5.09 -3.26 -14.02
C LYS A 296 3.60 -3.40 -13.69
N ALA A 297 2.92 -4.32 -14.37
CA ALA A 297 1.48 -4.57 -14.24
C ALA A 297 0.95 -4.69 -12.80
N PRO A 298 1.63 -5.36 -11.84
CA PRO A 298 1.11 -5.45 -10.47
C PRO A 298 1.23 -4.15 -9.65
N PHE A 299 1.99 -3.15 -10.11
CA PHE A 299 2.31 -1.94 -9.33
C PHE A 299 1.90 -0.63 -10.00
N ALA A 300 1.47 -0.68 -11.26
CA ALA A 300 1.08 0.49 -12.05
C ALA A 300 -0.35 0.30 -12.57
N SER A 301 -1.03 1.41 -12.86
CA SER A 301 -2.35 1.32 -13.50
C SER A 301 -2.25 0.59 -14.85
N PRO A 302 -3.34 -0.02 -15.35
CA PRO A 302 -3.32 -0.77 -16.61
C PRO A 302 -2.77 0.03 -17.79
N PHE A 303 -2.99 1.34 -17.79
CA PHE A 303 -2.42 2.26 -18.77
C PHE A 303 -0.91 2.41 -18.58
N TRP A 304 -0.46 2.77 -17.36
CA TRP A 304 0.97 3.01 -17.07
C TRP A 304 1.84 1.75 -17.16
N ALA A 305 1.27 0.58 -16.90
CA ALA A 305 1.93 -0.71 -17.08
C ALA A 305 2.21 -1.06 -18.54
N ARG A 306 1.52 -0.41 -19.48
CA ARG A 306 1.67 -0.60 -20.93
C ARG A 306 2.43 0.54 -21.60
N THR A 307 2.75 1.61 -20.87
CA THR A 307 3.48 2.75 -21.41
C THR A 307 4.98 2.68 -21.07
N SER A 308 5.74 3.39 -21.88
CA SER A 308 7.19 3.42 -21.83
C SER A 308 7.73 4.70 -22.42
N ILE A 309 8.95 5.04 -22.05
CA ILE A 309 9.75 6.02 -22.79
C ILE A 309 10.70 5.26 -23.69
N SER A 310 10.71 5.63 -24.96
CA SER A 310 11.51 5.02 -26.02
C SER A 310 12.42 6.07 -26.63
N THR A 311 13.68 5.72 -26.85
CA THR A 311 14.63 6.60 -27.50
C THR A 311 15.60 5.83 -28.38
N GLY A 312 16.05 6.44 -29.46
CA GLY A 312 16.90 5.77 -30.43
C GLY A 312 17.17 6.61 -31.66
N VAL A 313 17.60 5.94 -32.72
CA VAL A 313 17.99 6.58 -33.98
C VAL A 313 17.28 5.93 -35.16
N PHE A 314 17.00 6.73 -36.18
CA PHE A 314 16.60 6.20 -37.48
C PHE A 314 17.82 5.62 -38.19
N LEU A 315 17.63 4.49 -38.86
CA LEU A 315 18.71 3.80 -39.58
C LEU A 315 19.01 4.47 -40.93
N GLN A 316 18.12 5.33 -41.40
CA GLN A 316 18.21 6.06 -42.66
C GLN A 316 17.96 7.56 -42.44
N ASN A 317 18.48 8.38 -43.36
CA ASN A 317 18.23 9.81 -43.38
C ASN A 317 16.90 10.08 -44.07
N MET A 318 16.19 11.11 -43.59
CA MET A 318 14.88 11.46 -44.13
C MET A 318 15.02 12.40 -45.33
N LYS A 319 14.15 12.25 -46.32
CA LYS A 319 14.08 13.02 -47.55
C LYS A 319 12.74 13.74 -47.61
N PHE A 320 12.74 15.04 -47.34
CA PHE A 320 11.54 15.86 -47.37
C PHE A 320 11.46 16.66 -48.67
N GLY A 321 10.97 16.02 -49.74
CA GLY A 321 10.85 16.64 -51.07
C GLY A 321 12.17 16.70 -51.87
N THR A 322 12.18 17.46 -52.96
CA THR A 322 13.30 17.52 -53.91
C THR A 322 14.52 18.21 -53.30
N GLY A 323 15.54 17.42 -52.95
CA GLY A 323 16.87 17.90 -52.57
C GLY A 323 17.09 18.22 -51.09
N ARG A 324 16.09 18.05 -50.21
CA ARG A 324 16.25 18.25 -48.76
C ARG A 324 16.42 16.92 -48.03
N VAL A 325 17.64 16.65 -47.57
CA VAL A 325 17.96 15.48 -46.75
C VAL A 325 18.17 15.93 -45.29
N ALA A 326 17.30 15.45 -44.41
CA ALA A 326 17.41 15.66 -42.98
C ALA A 326 18.16 14.49 -42.34
N THR A 327 19.17 14.82 -41.55
CA THR A 327 20.02 13.93 -40.78
C THR A 327 19.79 14.17 -39.30
N GLY A 328 20.72 13.79 -38.42
CA GLY A 328 20.65 14.21 -37.03
C GLY A 328 22.03 14.47 -36.42
N PRO A 329 22.06 15.11 -35.24
CA PRO A 329 23.22 15.84 -34.75
C PRO A 329 24.35 14.97 -34.21
N LEU A 330 24.07 13.75 -33.74
CA LEU A 330 25.05 12.94 -33.00
C LEU A 330 25.77 11.91 -33.88
N VAL A 331 25.00 11.10 -34.62
CA VAL A 331 25.55 10.00 -35.44
C VAL A 331 25.22 10.16 -36.93
N GLN A 332 24.99 11.40 -37.37
CA GLN A 332 24.50 11.73 -38.71
C GLN A 332 23.19 11.01 -39.07
N ARG A 333 22.41 10.63 -38.04
CA ARG A 333 21.09 10.02 -38.17
C ARG A 333 20.09 10.77 -37.29
N PRO A 334 18.84 10.92 -37.74
CA PRO A 334 17.76 11.45 -36.91
C PRO A 334 17.64 10.69 -35.59
N PHE A 335 17.50 11.42 -34.48
CA PHE A 335 17.33 10.86 -33.15
C PHE A 335 15.88 11.10 -32.68
N PHE A 336 15.27 10.13 -32.02
CA PHE A 336 13.90 10.25 -31.53
C PHE A 336 13.78 10.05 -30.02
N LEU A 337 12.77 10.71 -29.46
CA LEU A 337 12.26 10.49 -28.12
C LEU A 337 10.74 10.34 -28.22
N ALA A 338 10.22 9.21 -27.75
CA ALA A 338 8.82 8.87 -27.89
C ALA A 338 8.23 8.23 -26.64
N LEU A 339 6.94 8.43 -26.46
CA LEU A 339 6.12 7.66 -25.56
C LEU A 339 5.59 6.44 -26.34
N GLY A 340 5.95 5.25 -25.88
CA GLY A 340 5.49 3.99 -26.45
C GLY A 340 4.35 3.38 -25.64
N TYR A 341 3.28 2.94 -26.32
CA TYR A 341 2.18 2.17 -25.73
C TYR A 341 2.14 0.76 -26.32
N ARG A 342 2.09 -0.26 -25.46
CA ARG A 342 2.02 -1.67 -25.84
C ARG A 342 0.59 -2.06 -26.23
N ALA A 343 0.32 -2.08 -27.53
CA ALA A 343 -0.97 -2.48 -28.08
C ALA A 343 -1.15 -4.00 -28.12
N LEU A 344 -0.08 -4.75 -28.42
CA LEU A 344 -0.02 -6.23 -28.40
C LEU A 344 1.27 -6.68 -27.67
N PRO A 345 1.40 -7.95 -27.23
CA PRO A 345 2.54 -8.39 -26.40
C PRO A 345 3.93 -8.00 -26.92
N PHE A 346 4.11 -7.97 -28.24
CA PHE A 346 5.36 -7.59 -28.89
C PHE A 346 5.27 -6.32 -29.76
N ILE A 347 4.08 -5.71 -29.92
CA ILE A 347 3.88 -4.54 -30.79
C ILE A 347 3.62 -3.29 -29.96
N ARG A 348 4.38 -2.23 -30.24
CA ARG A 348 4.23 -0.91 -29.63
C ARG A 348 3.92 0.17 -30.64
N LEU A 349 3.04 1.08 -30.24
CA LEU A 349 2.77 2.34 -30.90
C LEU A 349 3.62 3.40 -30.21
N ASN A 350 4.51 4.04 -30.93
CA ASN A 350 5.35 5.13 -30.43
C ASN A 350 4.86 6.45 -31.01
N ALA A 351 4.69 7.45 -30.14
CA ALA A 351 4.40 8.82 -30.54
C ALA A 351 5.30 9.78 -29.77
N GLY A 352 5.88 10.75 -30.46
CA GLY A 352 6.82 11.67 -29.85
C GLY A 352 7.41 12.66 -30.82
N ALA A 353 8.70 12.93 -30.66
CA ALA A 353 9.41 13.90 -31.46
C ALA A 353 10.76 13.35 -31.94
N THR A 354 11.13 13.76 -33.15
CA THR A 354 12.43 13.49 -33.77
C THR A 354 13.19 14.79 -33.91
N VAL A 355 14.46 14.75 -33.55
CA VAL A 355 15.42 15.84 -33.73
C VAL A 355 16.13 15.63 -35.07
N LEU A 356 16.04 16.63 -35.93
CA LEU A 356 16.53 16.62 -37.30
C LEU A 356 17.52 17.76 -37.53
N GLN A 357 18.46 17.55 -38.45
CA GLN A 357 19.42 18.55 -38.90
C GLN A 357 19.54 18.51 -40.43
N ASP A 358 19.35 19.65 -41.10
CA ASP A 358 19.41 19.71 -42.56
C ASP A 358 20.85 19.59 -43.07
N LYS A 359 21.07 18.63 -43.98
CA LYS A 359 22.35 18.49 -44.70
C LYS A 359 22.32 19.36 -45.94
N GLN A 360 22.70 20.63 -45.79
CA GLN A 360 23.01 21.46 -46.94
C GLN A 360 24.43 21.12 -47.43
N THR A 361 24.56 20.82 -48.71
CA THR A 361 25.82 20.56 -49.41
C THR A 361 26.78 21.72 -49.15
N SER A 362 27.86 21.46 -48.39
CA SER A 362 29.08 22.28 -48.16
C SER A 362 29.32 22.63 -46.68
N SER A 363 29.80 21.65 -45.91
CA SER A 363 30.90 21.88 -44.95
C SER A 363 31.41 20.53 -44.42
N THR A 364 32.71 20.32 -44.52
CA THR A 364 33.47 19.12 -44.18
C THR A 364 33.85 19.02 -42.70
N ASN A 365 33.16 19.77 -41.81
CA ASN A 365 33.40 19.75 -40.37
C ASN A 365 32.17 19.25 -39.61
N PRO A 366 32.33 18.36 -38.60
CA PRO A 366 31.26 17.86 -37.75
C PRO A 366 30.89 18.86 -36.64
N ASP A 367 30.85 20.16 -36.95
CA ASP A 367 30.42 21.18 -36.00
C ASP A 367 28.90 21.15 -35.87
N ILE A 368 28.42 21.02 -34.62
CA ILE A 368 27.01 21.05 -34.27
C ILE A 368 26.50 22.48 -34.52
N ASN A 369 26.02 22.74 -35.74
CA ASN A 369 25.37 24.01 -36.06
C ASN A 369 23.94 24.01 -35.50
N LEU A 370 23.78 24.65 -34.34
CA LEU A 370 22.51 24.74 -33.59
C LEU A 370 21.40 25.46 -34.37
N ASP A 371 21.73 26.33 -35.33
CA ASP A 371 20.76 27.09 -36.13
C ASP A 371 20.04 26.22 -37.17
N LYS A 372 20.54 24.99 -37.43
CA LYS A 372 19.96 24.03 -38.38
C LYS A 372 19.24 22.87 -37.71
N LEU A 373 19.08 22.93 -36.38
CA LEU A 373 18.39 21.92 -35.60
C LEU A 373 16.89 22.22 -35.54
N TYR A 374 16.06 21.24 -35.84
CA TYR A 374 14.61 21.39 -35.67
C TYR A 374 13.98 20.10 -35.17
N ILE A 375 12.86 20.26 -34.46
CA ILE A 375 12.11 19.17 -33.86
C ILE A 375 10.84 18.96 -34.66
N ARG A 376 10.50 17.69 -34.92
CA ARG A 376 9.29 17.30 -35.64
C ARG A 376 8.53 16.18 -34.96
N PRO A 377 7.18 16.20 -35.01
CA PRO A 377 6.37 15.09 -34.54
C PRO A 377 6.71 13.78 -35.26
N PHE A 378 6.68 12.70 -34.49
CA PHE A 378 6.98 11.35 -34.92
C PHE A 378 5.90 10.38 -34.45
N VAL A 379 5.50 9.49 -35.35
CA VAL A 379 4.67 8.33 -35.04
C VAL A 379 5.27 7.08 -35.66
N GLY A 380 5.27 5.97 -34.93
CA GLY A 380 5.88 4.73 -35.41
C GLY A 380 5.32 3.49 -34.77
N LEU A 381 5.50 2.37 -35.46
CA LEU A 381 5.18 1.04 -34.95
C LEU A 381 6.50 0.27 -34.77
N SER A 382 6.68 -0.37 -33.63
CA SER A 382 7.87 -1.17 -33.34
C SER A 382 7.53 -2.53 -32.79
N MET A 383 8.43 -3.47 -33.07
CA MET A 383 8.55 -4.72 -32.34
C MET A 383 9.53 -4.52 -31.18
N GLU A 384 9.16 -5.04 -30.01
CA GLU A 384 10.01 -5.02 -28.83
C GLU A 384 10.60 -6.39 -28.53
N LEU A 385 11.91 -6.42 -28.32
CA LEU A 385 12.68 -7.58 -27.91
C LEU A 385 13.28 -7.29 -26.53
N ASN A 386 12.84 -8.04 -25.53
CA ASN A 386 13.37 -7.93 -24.17
C ASN A 386 14.69 -8.70 -24.08
N LEU A 387 15.81 -7.98 -24.01
CA LEU A 387 17.11 -8.58 -23.77
C LEU A 387 17.39 -8.60 -22.27
N TRP A 388 17.59 -9.81 -21.76
CA TRP A 388 18.11 -9.99 -20.40
C TRP A 388 19.62 -9.94 -20.45
N LEU A 389 20.19 -8.87 -19.91
CA LEU A 389 21.63 -8.74 -19.71
C LEU A 389 21.91 -9.05 -18.25
N ASN A 390 22.52 -10.20 -17.97
CA ASN A 390 23.09 -10.48 -16.66
C ASN A 390 24.39 -9.70 -16.51
N LEU A 391 24.28 -8.39 -16.31
CA LEU A 391 25.41 -7.57 -15.92
C LEU A 391 25.75 -7.99 -14.49
N ASN A 392 26.84 -8.75 -14.34
CA ASN A 392 27.39 -9.11 -13.03
C ASN A 392 27.45 -7.82 -12.20
N ARG A 393 26.79 -7.85 -11.05
CA ARG A 393 26.81 -6.76 -10.08
C ARG A 393 27.44 -7.24 -8.80
#